data_AF-A0A2V9QE15-F1
#
_entry.id   AF-A0A2V9QE15-F1
#
_cell.length_a   1.000
_cell.length_b   1.000
_cell.length_c   1.000
_cell.angle_alpha   90.00
_cell.angle_beta   90.00
_cell.angle_gamma   90.00
#
_symmetry.space_group_name_H-M   'P 1'
#
loop_
_entity.id
_entity.type
_entity.pdbx_description
1 polymer ?
#
loop_
_entity_poly.entity_id
_entity_poly.type
_entity_poly.pdbx_seq_one_letter_code
_entity_poly.pdbx_strand_id
1 'polypeptide(L)'
;MVIKVYDDKASLGRAAAERAAVSLRNAIQNSGRARIIAATGASQFEFLDALTAIEWPRVEMFHLDEYIGLPVSHPASFRKYLLERLIHKTESPSTTFLMAMEMFRKLFARSPLS
;
A
#
# COMPACT_ATOMS: atom_id res chain seq x y z
N MET A 1 18.35 14.47 2.69
CA MET A 1 17.98 13.05 2.50
C MET A 1 18.35 12.30 3.78
N VAL A 2 17.42 11.55 4.39
CA VAL A 2 17.71 10.74 5.58
C VAL A 2 17.90 9.29 5.15
N ILE A 3 19.04 8.71 5.46
CA ILE A 3 19.36 7.30 5.19
C ILE A 3 19.40 6.57 6.53
N LYS A 4 18.74 5.43 6.62
CA LYS A 4 18.84 4.51 7.75
C LYS A 4 19.31 3.15 7.24
N VAL A 5 20.33 2.60 7.87
CA VAL A 5 20.89 1.28 7.56
C VAL A 5 20.54 0.36 8.73
N TYR A 6 20.17 -0.87 8.41
CA TYR A 6 19.81 -1.90 9.39
C TYR A 6 20.60 -3.17 9.06
N ASP A 7 20.87 -3.99 10.07
CA ASP A 7 21.73 -5.16 9.95
C ASP A 7 21.07 -6.29 9.14
N ASP A 8 19.74 -6.32 9.07
CA ASP A 8 18.98 -7.37 8.41
C ASP A 8 17.63 -6.87 7.85
N LYS A 9 17.01 -7.69 7.00
CA LYS A 9 15.72 -7.36 6.34
C LYS A 9 14.56 -7.26 7.32
N ALA A 10 14.56 -8.05 8.40
CA ALA A 10 13.48 -8.04 9.37
C ALA A 10 13.53 -6.78 10.25
N SER A 11 14.71 -6.34 10.68
CA SER A 11 14.89 -5.06 11.39
C SER A 11 14.54 -3.87 10.50
N LEU A 12 14.95 -3.89 9.23
CA LEU A 12 14.52 -2.89 8.24
C LEU A 12 12.99 -2.88 8.07
N GLY A 13 12.38 -4.06 7.86
CA GLY A 13 10.95 -4.21 7.62
C GLY A 13 10.11 -3.66 8.78
N ARG A 14 10.46 -4.00 10.03
CA ARG A 14 9.80 -3.47 11.23
C ARG A 14 9.91 -1.96 11.32
N ALA A 15 11.12 -1.41 11.16
CA ALA A 15 11.32 0.04 11.28
C ALA A 15 10.61 0.82 10.16
N ALA A 16 10.53 0.25 8.96
CA ALA A 16 9.76 0.82 7.85
C ALA A 16 8.25 0.77 8.13
N ALA A 17 7.74 -0.35 8.67
CA ALA A 17 6.34 -0.51 9.06
C ALA A 17 5.92 0.48 10.16
N GLU A 18 6.77 0.67 11.18
CA GLU A 18 6.55 1.67 12.22
C GLU A 18 6.48 3.08 11.64
N ARG A 19 7.39 3.42 10.71
CA ARG A 19 7.38 4.73 10.04
C ARG A 19 6.13 4.93 9.18
N ALA A 20 5.69 3.89 8.48
CA ALA A 20 4.45 3.91 7.70
C ALA A 20 3.24 4.09 8.62
N ALA A 21 3.17 3.37 9.75
CA ALA A 21 2.10 3.48 10.73
C ALA A 21 1.97 4.89 11.33
N VAL A 22 3.09 5.55 11.64
CA VAL A 22 3.10 6.96 12.06
C VAL A 22 2.55 7.86 10.96
N SER A 23 2.97 7.64 9.71
CA SER A 23 2.53 8.44 8.57
C SER A 23 1.04 8.27 8.27
N LEU A 24 0.53 7.04 8.35
CA LEU A 24 -0.89 6.72 8.19
C LEU A 24 -1.73 7.40 9.27
N ARG A 25 -1.36 7.25 10.55
CA ARG A 25 -2.08 7.90 11.67
C ARG A 25 -2.13 9.41 11.51
N ASN A 26 -1.00 10.03 11.16
CA ASN A 26 -0.94 11.48 10.94
C ASN A 26 -1.85 11.91 9.77
N ALA A 27 -1.84 11.17 8.65
CA ALA A 27 -2.70 11.49 7.50
C ALA A 27 -4.20 11.35 7.85
N ILE A 28 -4.56 10.30 8.59
CA ILE A 28 -5.94 10.09 9.05
C ILE A 28 -6.37 11.20 10.01
N GLN A 29 -5.51 11.59 10.96
CA GLN A 29 -5.79 12.70 11.87
C GLN A 29 -6.01 14.01 11.12
N ASN A 30 -5.19 14.29 10.10
CA ASN A 30 -5.23 15.57 9.39
C ASN A 30 -6.31 15.65 8.30
N SER A 31 -6.73 14.52 7.72
CA SER A 31 -7.59 14.50 6.52
C SER A 31 -8.76 13.52 6.61
N GLY A 32 -8.95 12.86 7.76
CA GLY A 32 -9.99 11.86 8.00
C GLY A 32 -9.76 10.51 7.31
N ARG A 33 -8.74 10.39 6.46
CA ARG A 33 -8.36 9.17 5.73
C ARG A 33 -6.90 9.23 5.28
N ALA A 34 -6.31 8.08 4.98
CA ALA A 34 -5.01 7.99 4.31
C ALA A 34 -5.16 7.39 2.92
N ARG A 35 -4.28 7.80 2.00
CA ARG A 35 -4.12 7.17 0.68
C ARG A 35 -2.68 6.71 0.54
N ILE A 36 -2.49 5.46 0.13
CA ILE A 36 -1.16 4.90 -0.09
C ILE A 36 -1.02 4.30 -1.48
N ILE A 37 0.21 4.27 -1.96
CA ILE A 37 0.59 3.47 -3.12
C ILE A 37 1.39 2.28 -2.60
N ALA A 38 0.89 1.07 -2.85
CA ALA A 38 1.57 -0.16 -2.44
C ALA A 38 2.57 -0.59 -3.52
N ALA A 39 3.81 -0.85 -3.11
CA ALA A 39 4.86 -1.42 -3.94
C ALA A 39 4.86 -2.95 -3.85
N THR A 40 5.34 -3.60 -4.91
CA THR A 40 5.55 -5.05 -4.98
C THR A 40 7.03 -5.39 -5.11
N GLY A 41 7.38 -6.66 -4.89
CA GLY A 41 8.74 -7.18 -5.04
C GLY A 41 9.27 -7.87 -3.80
N ALA A 42 10.30 -8.72 -3.98
CA ALA A 42 10.88 -9.53 -2.91
C ALA A 42 11.42 -8.70 -1.73
N SER A 43 11.90 -7.48 -1.98
CA SER A 43 12.40 -6.58 -0.95
C SER A 43 11.31 -6.05 0.00
N GLN A 44 10.02 -6.25 -0.32
CA GLN A 44 8.91 -5.75 0.47
C GLN A 44 8.38 -6.78 1.48
N PHE A 45 8.87 -8.03 1.49
CA PHE A 45 8.21 -9.12 2.21
C PHE A 45 8.16 -8.88 3.72
N GLU A 46 9.33 -8.65 4.33
CA GLU A 46 9.44 -8.41 5.77
C GLU A 46 8.75 -7.11 6.20
N PHE A 47 8.73 -6.11 5.31
CA PHE A 47 8.00 -4.87 5.53
C PHE A 47 6.48 -5.10 5.52
N LEU A 48 5.93 -5.80 4.52
CA LEU A 48 4.50 -6.06 4.40
C LEU A 48 4.00 -6.96 5.53
N ASP A 49 4.77 -7.99 5.90
CA ASP A 49 4.43 -8.84 7.04
C ASP A 49 4.34 -8.01 8.34
N ALA A 50 5.29 -7.11 8.58
CA ALA A 50 5.24 -6.20 9.73
C ALA A 50 4.11 -5.16 9.62
N LEU A 51 3.86 -4.62 8.43
CA LEU A 51 2.83 -3.61 8.18
C LEU A 51 1.42 -4.18 8.34
N THR A 52 1.19 -5.46 8.01
CA THR A 52 -0.13 -6.09 8.17
C THR A 52 -0.56 -6.24 9.62
N ALA A 53 0.36 -6.13 10.58
CA ALA A 53 0.06 -6.24 12.01
C ALA A 53 -0.45 -4.93 12.65
N ILE A 54 -0.47 -3.80 11.92
CA ILE A 54 -0.98 -2.53 12.44
C ILE A 54 -2.48 -2.36 12.14
N GLU A 55 -3.13 -1.39 12.77
CA GLU A 55 -4.52 -1.03 12.44
C GLU A 55 -4.61 -0.24 11.12
N TRP A 56 -5.63 -0.54 10.31
CA TRP A 56 -5.87 0.08 8.99
C TRP A 56 -7.15 0.93 8.89
N PRO A 57 -7.44 1.85 9.83
CA PRO A 57 -8.69 2.60 9.78
C PRO A 57 -8.68 3.62 8.63
N ARG A 58 -9.67 3.55 7.74
CA ARG A 58 -9.92 4.58 6.70
C ARG A 58 -8.73 4.79 5.76
N VAL A 59 -8.07 3.69 5.36
CA VAL A 59 -6.99 3.70 4.37
C VAL A 59 -7.53 3.30 3.00
N GLU A 60 -7.18 4.06 1.96
CA GLU A 60 -7.43 3.72 0.56
C GLU A 60 -6.09 3.37 -0.10
N MET A 61 -6.03 2.24 -0.80
CA MET A 61 -4.79 1.70 -1.36
C MET A 61 -4.86 1.69 -2.88
N PHE A 62 -3.78 2.17 -3.49
CA PHE A 62 -3.55 2.19 -4.92
C PHE A 62 -2.36 1.31 -5.28
N HIS A 63 -2.36 0.82 -6.51
CA HIS A 63 -1.20 0.14 -7.09
C HIS A 63 -1.00 0.61 -8.54
N LEU A 64 0.27 0.82 -8.91
CA LEU A 64 0.61 1.50 -10.15
C LEU A 64 0.88 0.55 -11.32
N ASP A 65 1.34 -0.67 -11.06
CA ASP A 65 1.93 -1.52 -12.08
C ASP A 65 1.14 -2.83 -12.22
N GLU A 66 1.07 -3.40 -13.42
CA GLU A 66 0.62 -4.77 -13.65
C GLU A 66 1.04 -5.17 -15.06
N TYR A 67 1.31 -6.46 -15.27
CA TYR A 67 1.56 -6.97 -16.61
C TYR A 67 0.27 -7.00 -17.43
N ILE A 68 0.33 -6.46 -18.65
CA ILE A 68 -0.80 -6.49 -19.59
C ILE A 68 -1.13 -7.94 -19.94
N GLY A 69 -2.41 -8.29 -19.88
CA GLY A 69 -2.92 -9.61 -20.28
C GLY A 69 -2.76 -10.71 -19.23
N LEU A 70 -2.15 -10.45 -18.07
CA LEU A 70 -2.07 -11.46 -17.02
C LEU A 70 -3.38 -11.56 -16.21
N PRO A 71 -3.94 -12.76 -16.03
CA PRO A 71 -5.04 -12.96 -15.10
C PRO A 71 -4.55 -12.78 -13.67
N VAL A 72 -5.43 -12.36 -12.77
CA VAL A 72 -5.13 -12.18 -11.34
C VAL A 72 -4.70 -13.48 -10.64
N SER A 73 -5.02 -14.65 -11.20
CA SER A 73 -4.58 -15.94 -10.65
C SER A 73 -3.11 -16.27 -10.96
N HIS A 74 -2.51 -15.59 -11.94
CA HIS A 74 -1.16 -15.87 -12.41
C HIS A 74 -0.12 -15.61 -11.30
N PRO A 75 0.91 -16.47 -11.11
CA PRO A 75 1.93 -16.27 -10.08
C PRO A 75 2.68 -14.94 -10.15
N ALA A 76 2.84 -14.39 -11.37
CA ALA A 76 3.49 -13.09 -11.60
C ALA A 76 2.56 -11.87 -11.48
N SER A 77 1.26 -12.06 -11.20
CA SER A 77 0.34 -10.93 -11.06
C SER A 77 0.64 -10.14 -9.78
N PHE A 78 0.86 -8.84 -9.93
CA PHE A 78 1.05 -7.95 -8.79
C PHE A 78 -0.23 -7.76 -7.99
N ARG A 79 -1.39 -7.89 -8.64
CA ARG A 79 -2.69 -7.94 -7.94
C ARG A 79 -2.76 -9.16 -7.02
N LYS A 80 -2.40 -10.35 -7.50
CA LYS A 80 -2.32 -11.57 -6.67
C LYS A 80 -1.42 -11.34 -5.46
N TYR A 81 -0.23 -10.81 -5.72
CA TYR A 81 0.78 -10.53 -4.71
C TYR A 81 0.22 -9.66 -3.57
N LEU A 82 -0.44 -8.54 -3.90
CA LEU A 82 -1.01 -7.62 -2.90
C LEU A 82 -2.23 -8.20 -2.20
N LEU A 83 -3.05 -8.99 -2.89
CA LEU A 83 -4.18 -9.70 -2.27
C LEU A 83 -3.68 -10.62 -1.15
N GLU A 84 -2.68 -11.46 -1.44
CA GLU A 84 -2.17 -12.46 -0.50
C GLU A 84 -1.34 -11.87 0.63
N ARG A 85 -0.51 -10.85 0.35
CA ARG A 85 0.49 -10.36 1.31
C ARG A 85 0.09 -9.11 2.07
N LEU A 86 -0.95 -8.42 1.64
CA LEU A 86 -1.39 -7.18 2.27
C LEU A 86 -2.89 -7.23 2.54
N ILE A 87 -3.72 -7.26 1.49
CA ILE A 87 -5.17 -7.01 1.60
C ILE A 87 -5.86 -8.06 2.47
N HIS A 88 -5.65 -9.35 2.22
CA HIS A 88 -6.32 -10.41 2.98
C HIS A 88 -5.76 -10.56 4.40
N LYS A 89 -4.60 -9.96 4.70
CA LYS A 89 -3.97 -9.98 6.02
C LYS A 89 -4.38 -8.80 6.90
N THR A 90 -5.03 -7.77 6.35
CA THR A 90 -5.45 -6.59 7.11
C THR A 90 -6.92 -6.67 7.51
N GLU A 91 -7.20 -6.54 8.79
CA GLU A 91 -8.57 -6.44 9.29
C GLU A 91 -9.16 -5.07 8.94
N SER A 92 -10.13 -5.08 8.03
CA SER A 92 -10.93 -3.94 7.53
C SER A 92 -10.38 -3.22 6.30
N PRO A 93 -11.19 -3.22 5.24
CA PRO A 93 -11.16 -2.16 4.30
C PRO A 93 -12.55 -1.54 4.08
N SER A 94 -12.66 -0.27 4.44
CA SER A 94 -13.19 0.69 3.46
C SER A 94 -12.13 1.01 2.37
N THR A 95 -11.12 0.14 2.19
CA THR A 95 -10.11 0.16 1.13
C THR A 95 -10.78 -0.06 -0.20
N THR A 96 -10.96 1.05 -0.90
CA THR A 96 -11.35 1.03 -2.29
C THR A 96 -10.09 0.80 -3.12
N PHE A 97 -10.07 -0.30 -3.89
CA PHE A 97 -8.99 -0.60 -4.84
C PHE A 97 -9.14 0.24 -6.10
N LEU A 98 -8.05 0.89 -6.51
CA LEU A 98 -8.00 1.59 -7.78
C LEU A 98 -6.69 1.23 -8.48
N MET A 99 -6.82 0.43 -9.56
CA MET A 99 -5.75 0.26 -10.54
C MET A 99 -5.39 1.62 -11.14
N ALA A 100 -4.12 1.80 -11.54
CA ALA A 100 -3.62 3.04 -12.13
C ALA A 100 -4.62 3.76 -13.05
N MET A 101 -5.27 3.06 -13.98
CA MET A 101 -6.27 3.65 -14.88
C MET A 101 -7.50 4.25 -14.16
N GLU A 102 -8.04 3.54 -13.17
CA GLU A 102 -9.12 4.05 -12.32
C GLU A 102 -8.63 5.09 -11.31
N MET A 103 -7.37 4.99 -10.87
CA MET A 103 -6.72 5.98 -10.02
C MET A 103 -6.67 7.33 -10.72
N PHE A 104 -6.24 7.38 -11.99
CA PHE A 104 -6.27 8.60 -12.78
C PHE A 104 -7.68 9.17 -12.82
N ARG A 105 -8.69 8.34 -13.12
CA ARG A 105 -10.08 8.81 -13.14
C ARG A 105 -10.52 9.39 -11.80
N LYS A 106 -10.23 8.74 -10.67
CA LYS A 106 -10.69 9.23 -9.35
C LYS A 106 -9.86 10.38 -8.77
N LEU A 107 -8.56 10.43 -9.01
CA LEU A 107 -7.70 11.53 -8.57
C LEU A 107 -7.98 12.81 -9.39
N PHE A 108 -8.22 12.68 -10.69
CA PHE A 108 -8.37 13.83 -11.59
C PHE A 108 -9.82 14.23 -11.87
N ALA A 109 -10.82 13.37 -11.66
CA ALA A 109 -12.23 13.76 -11.83
C ALA A 109 -12.81 14.63 -10.70
N ARG A 110 -12.01 14.98 -9.67
CA ARG A 110 -12.43 15.87 -8.57
C ARG A 110 -11.83 17.27 -8.63
N SER A 111 -11.09 17.61 -9.68
CA SER A 111 -10.67 19.00 -9.91
C SER A 111 -11.68 19.66 -10.86
N PRO A 112 -12.57 20.56 -10.39
CA PRO A 112 -13.09 21.56 -11.31
C PRO A 112 -11.87 22.38 -11.77
N LEU A 113 -11.65 22.46 -13.07
CA LEU A 113 -10.80 23.49 -13.64
C LEU A 113 -11.39 24.82 -13.19
N SER A 114 -10.72 25.49 -12.25
CA SER A 114 -10.91 26.91 -11.95
C SER A 114 -9.95 27.73 -12.79
#